data_AF-A0A6C0RIV8-F1
#
_entry.id   AF-A0A6C0RIV8-F1
#
_cell.length_a   1.000
_cell.length_b   1.000
_cell.length_c   1.000
_cell.angle_alpha   90.00
_cell.angle_beta   90.00
_cell.angle_gamma   90.00
#
_symmetry.space_group_name_H-M   'P 1'
#
loop_
_entity.id
_entity.type
_entity.pdbx_description
1 polymer ?
#
loop_
_entity_poly.entity_id
_entity_poly.type
_entity_poly.pdbx_seq_one_letter_code
_entity_poly.pdbx_strand_id
1 'polypeptide(L)'
;MKFLLIIGLLACSFVPKAQVMEVLVDGTIDFDQNSFTISDAGADFPNSIESESSLYLSVLSGDEWDKKLNPNRKWKLEVRKEDLIWDEEIQLEIVRAGDGYGNKNKHNKSKIYDGTNYQRIENISSYFFRGKGQITEIPIQIRLSGLSIVHGAKDYETNVILTVYDD
;
A
#
# COMPACT_ATOMS: atom_id res chain seq x y z
N MET A 1 -12.98 -36.16 40.22
CA MET A 1 -13.00 -36.02 38.75
C MET A 1 -13.72 -34.79 38.22
N LYS A 2 -14.89 -34.38 38.75
CA LYS A 2 -15.62 -33.19 38.25
C LYS A 2 -14.88 -31.83 38.38
N PHE A 3 -14.05 -31.65 39.42
CA PHE A 3 -13.29 -30.39 39.64
C PHE A 3 -12.08 -30.22 38.70
N LEU A 4 -11.49 -31.31 38.18
CA LEU A 4 -10.34 -31.26 37.26
C LEU A 4 -10.75 -30.76 35.86
N LEU A 5 -12.00 -31.03 35.46
CA LEU A 5 -12.56 -30.63 34.17
C LEU A 5 -12.83 -29.11 34.11
N ILE A 6 -13.17 -28.50 35.25
CA ILE A 6 -13.44 -27.05 35.37
C ILE A 6 -12.13 -26.24 35.31
N ILE A 7 -11.05 -26.74 35.94
CA ILE A 7 -9.72 -26.10 35.87
C ILE A 7 -9.14 -26.19 34.45
N GLY A 8 -9.36 -27.30 33.74
CA GLY A 8 -8.97 -27.45 32.34
C GLY A 8 -9.71 -26.49 31.40
N LEU A 9 -11.00 -26.21 31.67
CA LEU A 9 -11.78 -25.25 30.88
C LEU A 9 -11.36 -23.79 31.14
N LEU A 10 -11.01 -23.44 32.39
CA LEU A 10 -10.55 -22.09 32.77
C LEU A 10 -9.11 -21.78 32.32
N ALA A 11 -8.26 -22.79 32.15
CA ALA A 11 -6.90 -22.61 31.64
C ALA A 11 -6.85 -22.34 30.12
N CYS A 12 -7.91 -22.68 29.37
CA CYS A 12 -8.01 -22.41 27.93
C CYS A 12 -8.48 -20.98 27.58
N SER A 13 -8.96 -20.20 28.55
CA SER A 13 -9.71 -18.97 28.24
C SER A 13 -8.91 -17.68 28.04
N PHE A 14 -7.59 -17.60 28.26
CA PHE A 14 -6.93 -16.28 28.24
C PHE A 14 -5.49 -16.28 27.71
N VAL A 15 -5.31 -16.67 26.45
CA VAL A 15 -4.22 -16.09 25.66
C VAL A 15 -4.85 -15.41 24.44
N PRO A 16 -5.26 -14.14 24.53
CA PRO A 16 -5.52 -13.36 23.33
C PRO A 16 -4.18 -13.21 22.60
N LYS A 17 -3.91 -14.12 21.65
CA LYS A 17 -2.84 -13.90 20.68
C LYS A 17 -3.36 -12.86 19.70
N ALA A 18 -2.84 -11.63 19.81
CA ALA A 18 -3.06 -10.62 18.79
C ALA A 18 -2.52 -11.16 17.46
N GLN A 19 -3.39 -11.27 16.45
CA GLN A 19 -2.99 -11.72 15.13
C GLN A 19 -2.40 -10.53 14.38
N VAL A 20 -1.08 -10.46 14.28
CA VAL A 20 -0.37 -9.34 13.67
C VAL A 20 -0.31 -9.53 12.15
N MET A 21 -0.72 -8.51 11.40
CA MET A 21 -0.35 -8.38 9.99
C MET A 21 0.79 -7.39 9.87
N GLU A 22 1.71 -7.69 8.97
CA GLU A 22 2.89 -6.87 8.70
C GLU A 22 2.83 -6.35 7.28
N VAL A 23 3.18 -5.07 7.11
CA VAL A 23 3.33 -4.42 5.81
C VAL A 23 4.79 -4.05 5.66
N LEU A 24 5.42 -4.56 4.61
CA LEU A 24 6.77 -4.20 4.23
C LEU A 24 6.72 -3.44 2.91
N VAL A 25 7.43 -2.32 2.86
CA VAL A 25 7.61 -1.51 1.65
C VAL A 25 9.09 -1.56 1.31
N ASP A 26 9.40 -1.92 0.06
CA ASP A 26 10.75 -1.91 -0.48
C ASP A 26 10.83 -1.04 -1.74
N GLY A 27 11.99 -0.40 -1.91
CA GLY A 27 12.28 0.52 -3.00
C GLY A 27 12.09 2.00 -2.67
N THR A 28 12.49 2.83 -3.62
CA THR A 28 12.35 4.29 -3.60
C THR A 28 11.77 4.74 -4.93
N ILE A 29 10.85 5.72 -4.89
CA ILE A 29 10.40 6.44 -6.08
C ILE A 29 11.06 7.80 -6.07
N ASP A 30 11.63 8.16 -7.21
CA ASP A 30 12.28 9.43 -7.44
C ASP A 30 11.83 9.97 -8.80
N PHE A 31 11.67 11.29 -8.89
CA PHE A 31 11.31 12.02 -10.12
C PHE A 31 12.45 12.94 -10.60
N ASP A 32 13.62 12.91 -9.97
CA ASP A 32 14.78 13.80 -10.18
C ASP A 32 15.36 13.77 -11.60
N GLN A 33 15.12 12.70 -12.38
CA GLN A 33 15.66 12.59 -13.75
C GLN A 33 14.86 13.37 -14.79
N ASN A 34 13.75 14.00 -14.41
CA ASN A 34 12.92 14.77 -15.33
C ASN A 34 13.38 16.24 -15.43
N SER A 35 14.49 16.48 -16.14
CA SER A 35 14.87 17.83 -16.54
C SER A 35 14.13 18.23 -17.83
N PHE A 36 13.16 19.14 -17.73
CA PHE A 36 12.44 19.65 -18.90
C PHE A 36 13.17 20.85 -19.51
N THR A 37 13.49 20.76 -20.80
CA THR A 37 13.94 21.94 -21.57
C THR A 37 12.70 22.68 -22.03
N ILE A 38 12.41 23.81 -21.41
CA ILE A 38 11.25 24.65 -21.72
C ILE A 38 11.67 25.65 -22.79
N SER A 39 11.11 25.52 -23.99
CA SER A 39 11.27 26.48 -25.08
C SER A 39 10.10 27.47 -25.16
N ASP A 40 8.90 27.03 -24.81
CA ASP A 40 7.68 27.83 -24.73
C ASP A 40 6.97 27.63 -23.39
N ALA A 41 6.63 28.73 -22.73
CA ALA A 41 6.03 28.72 -21.41
C ALA A 41 4.57 28.24 -21.50
N GLY A 42 4.31 27.01 -21.06
CA GLY A 42 2.96 26.44 -20.93
C GLY A 42 2.60 25.34 -21.92
N ALA A 43 3.39 25.12 -22.98
CA ALA A 43 3.19 24.00 -23.92
C ALA A 43 4.14 22.81 -23.67
N ASP A 44 5.28 23.08 -23.04
CA ASP A 44 6.38 22.12 -22.95
C ASP A 44 6.38 21.29 -21.65
N PHE A 45 5.42 21.52 -20.75
CA PHE A 45 5.25 20.67 -19.56
C PHE A 45 4.38 19.46 -19.87
N PRO A 46 4.83 18.23 -19.54
CA PRO A 46 3.96 17.07 -19.64
C PRO A 46 2.81 17.21 -18.64
N ASN A 47 1.60 16.85 -19.08
CA ASN A 47 0.41 16.87 -18.21
C ASN A 47 0.56 15.96 -16.99
N SER A 48 1.40 14.92 -17.11
CA SER A 48 1.70 13.99 -16.03
C SER A 48 3.07 13.33 -16.21
N ILE A 49 3.67 12.93 -15.09
CA ILE A 49 4.93 12.21 -15.00
C ILE A 49 4.69 10.94 -14.19
N GLU A 50 5.03 9.78 -14.74
CA GLU A 50 4.93 8.49 -14.05
C GLU A 50 6.30 8.08 -13.49
N SER A 51 6.30 7.37 -12.35
CA SER A 51 7.53 6.87 -11.74
C SER A 51 8.20 5.81 -12.65
N GLU A 52 9.49 5.95 -12.90
CA GLU A 52 10.25 4.97 -13.71
C GLU A 52 10.40 3.62 -13.00
N SER A 53 10.51 3.65 -11.66
CA SER A 53 10.58 2.48 -10.79
C SER A 53 9.23 2.19 -10.14
N SER A 54 9.07 0.96 -9.66
CA SER A 54 7.94 0.57 -8.81
C SER A 54 8.39 0.39 -7.37
N LEU A 55 7.52 0.75 -6.42
CA LEU A 55 7.64 0.30 -5.04
C LEU A 55 7.08 -1.11 -4.92
N TYR A 56 7.67 -1.92 -4.06
CA TYR A 56 7.20 -3.28 -3.80
C TYR A 56 6.61 -3.37 -2.41
N LEU A 57 5.31 -3.61 -2.36
CA LEU A 57 4.56 -3.81 -1.12
C LEU A 57 4.38 -5.30 -0.82
N SER A 58 4.66 -5.72 0.41
CA SER A 58 4.36 -7.08 0.88
C SER A 58 3.42 -7.03 2.08
N VAL A 59 2.36 -7.84 2.03
CA VAL A 59 1.40 -8.03 3.13
C VAL A 59 1.58 -9.43 3.68
N LEU A 60 2.05 -9.52 4.93
CA LEU A 60 2.47 -10.75 5.58
C LEU A 60 1.68 -11.02 6.87
N SER A 61 1.63 -12.29 7.26
CA SER A 61 1.20 -12.72 8.59
C SER A 61 2.41 -12.74 9.51
N GLY A 62 2.32 -12.06 10.65
CA GLY A 62 3.38 -11.99 11.66
C GLY A 62 3.51 -13.25 12.53
N ASP A 63 2.57 -14.20 12.44
CA ASP A 63 2.62 -15.49 13.14
C ASP A 63 2.49 -16.67 12.16
N GLU A 64 3.35 -17.69 12.33
CA GLU A 64 3.30 -18.95 11.60
C GLU A 64 2.01 -19.74 11.90
N TRP A 65 1.45 -19.59 13.10
CA TRP A 65 0.15 -20.18 13.42
C TRP A 65 -0.99 -19.53 12.66
N ASP A 66 -0.99 -18.20 12.53
CA ASP A 66 -2.00 -17.47 11.78
C ASP A 66 -1.91 -17.81 10.28
N LYS A 67 -0.70 -17.95 9.75
CA LYS A 67 -0.46 -18.45 8.38
C LYS A 67 -1.05 -19.84 8.14
N LYS A 68 -1.03 -20.73 9.14
CA LYS A 68 -1.57 -22.09 9.02
C LYS A 68 -3.08 -22.15 9.26
N LEU A 69 -3.59 -21.41 10.22
CA LEU A 69 -5.00 -21.44 10.65
C LEU A 69 -5.88 -20.53 9.81
N ASN A 70 -5.37 -19.37 9.40
CA ASN A 70 -6.06 -18.34 8.62
C ASN A 70 -5.32 -17.98 7.31
N PRO A 71 -4.96 -18.97 6.47
CA PRO A 71 -4.19 -18.74 5.25
C PRO A 71 -4.90 -17.89 4.18
N ASN A 72 -6.21 -17.68 4.33
CA ASN A 72 -7.03 -16.85 3.45
C ASN A 72 -7.57 -15.62 4.19
N ARG A 73 -6.91 -15.17 5.27
CA ARG A 73 -7.27 -13.94 6.00
C ARG A 73 -7.36 -12.78 5.03
N LYS A 74 -8.48 -12.05 5.09
CA LYS A 74 -8.72 -10.92 4.20
C LYS A 74 -8.10 -9.68 4.81
N TRP A 75 -7.72 -8.77 3.94
CA TRP A 75 -7.20 -7.48 4.34
C TRP A 75 -7.57 -6.45 3.29
N LYS A 76 -7.65 -5.20 3.72
CA LYS A 76 -7.75 -4.05 2.84
C LYS A 76 -6.61 -3.09 3.12
N LEU A 77 -6.19 -2.38 2.08
CA LEU A 77 -5.22 -1.31 2.16
C LEU A 77 -5.93 0.01 1.89
N GLU A 78 -5.66 0.96 2.77
CA GLU A 78 -6.03 2.35 2.57
C GLU A 78 -4.78 3.18 2.35
N VAL A 79 -4.93 4.27 1.61
CA VAL A 79 -3.86 5.21 1.28
C VAL A 79 -4.29 6.62 1.64
N ARG A 80 -3.33 7.38 2.18
CA ARG A 80 -3.42 8.84 2.35
C ARG A 80 -2.04 9.46 2.15
N LYS A 81 -1.99 10.77 1.99
CA LYS A 81 -0.76 11.55 2.05
C LYS A 81 -0.72 12.44 3.29
N GLU A 82 0.49 12.83 3.67
CA GLU A 82 0.76 13.77 4.74
C GLU A 82 1.83 14.74 4.26
N ASP A 83 1.36 15.92 3.87
CA ASP A 83 2.18 16.92 3.17
C ASP A 83 3.13 17.61 4.14
N LEU A 84 4.40 17.72 3.73
CA LEU A 84 5.41 18.53 4.41
C LEU A 84 5.55 19.87 3.68
N ILE A 85 5.84 19.82 2.39
CA ILE A 85 5.93 20.95 1.48
C ILE A 85 5.25 20.53 0.18
N TRP A 86 3.97 20.87 0.01
CA TRP A 86 3.19 20.43 -1.16
C TRP A 86 2.34 21.57 -1.71
N ASP A 87 2.16 21.61 -3.03
CA ASP A 87 1.22 22.51 -3.68
C ASP A 87 -0.09 21.77 -3.98
N GLU A 88 -1.23 22.39 -3.69
CA GLU A 88 -2.56 21.79 -3.87
C GLU A 88 -2.91 21.55 -5.35
N GLU A 89 -2.27 22.26 -6.28
CA GLU A 89 -2.44 22.06 -7.73
C GLU A 89 -1.72 20.80 -8.22
N ILE A 90 -0.67 20.33 -7.50
CA ILE A 90 0.06 19.11 -7.83
C ILE A 90 -0.71 17.90 -7.29
N GLN A 91 -1.13 17.05 -8.22
CA GLN A 91 -1.88 15.84 -7.92
C GLN A 91 -0.93 14.64 -7.83
N LEU A 92 -1.03 13.93 -6.73
CA LEU A 92 -0.35 12.66 -6.51
C LEU A 92 -1.33 11.52 -6.72
N GLU A 93 -1.02 10.60 -7.63
CA GLU A 93 -1.86 9.46 -7.96
C GLU A 93 -1.10 8.15 -7.74
N ILE A 94 -1.81 7.10 -7.34
CA ILE A 94 -1.25 5.78 -7.05
C ILE A 94 -1.99 4.70 -7.83
N VAL A 95 -1.26 3.70 -8.31
CA VAL A 95 -1.83 2.52 -8.95
C VAL A 95 -1.08 1.26 -8.53
N ARG A 96 -1.81 0.14 -8.48
CA ARG A 96 -1.25 -1.19 -8.37
C ARG A 96 -1.00 -1.74 -9.76
N ALA A 97 0.27 -1.88 -10.12
CA ALA A 97 0.72 -2.30 -11.46
C ALA A 97 0.71 -3.83 -11.66
N GLY A 98 0.43 -4.61 -10.61
CA GLY A 98 0.47 -6.07 -10.66
C GLY A 98 -0.01 -6.73 -9.37
N ASP A 99 -0.13 -8.05 -9.39
CA ASP A 99 -0.70 -8.82 -8.28
C ASP A 99 0.34 -9.27 -7.24
N GLY A 100 1.63 -9.14 -7.53
CA GLY A 100 2.71 -9.72 -6.74
C GLY A 100 2.69 -11.26 -6.73
N TYR A 101 3.31 -11.83 -5.70
CA TYR A 101 3.45 -13.28 -5.52
C TYR A 101 2.71 -13.75 -4.27
N GLY A 102 1.73 -14.61 -4.48
CA GLY A 102 0.95 -15.22 -3.41
C GLY A 102 1.13 -16.74 -3.32
N ASN A 103 0.72 -17.33 -2.20
CA ASN A 103 0.69 -18.78 -2.06
C ASN A 103 -0.33 -19.40 -3.03
N LYS A 104 0.11 -20.39 -3.82
CA LYS A 104 -0.69 -21.06 -4.86
C LYS A 104 -1.18 -22.46 -4.45
N ASN A 105 -1.03 -22.85 -3.19
CA ASN A 105 -1.49 -24.15 -2.71
C ASN A 105 -3.00 -24.34 -2.97
N LYS A 106 -3.41 -25.54 -3.37
CA LYS A 106 -4.75 -25.85 -3.89
C LYS A 106 -5.90 -25.41 -2.97
N HIS A 107 -5.65 -25.36 -1.66
CA HIS A 107 -6.62 -24.97 -0.63
C HIS A 107 -6.50 -23.51 -0.16
N ASN A 108 -5.39 -22.84 -0.47
CA ASN A 108 -5.05 -21.48 0.01
C ASN A 108 -4.52 -20.67 -1.16
N LYS A 109 -5.44 -19.98 -1.84
CA LYS A 109 -5.09 -19.14 -2.98
C LYS A 109 -5.10 -17.70 -2.53
N SER A 110 -3.93 -17.14 -2.32
CA SER A 110 -3.82 -15.69 -2.15
C SER A 110 -4.37 -15.01 -3.40
N LYS A 111 -5.11 -13.92 -3.20
CA LYS A 111 -5.68 -13.17 -4.31
C LYS A 111 -5.86 -11.72 -3.92
N ILE A 112 -5.66 -10.85 -4.90
CA ILE A 112 -5.79 -9.41 -4.79
C ILE A 112 -6.90 -8.93 -5.72
N TYR A 113 -7.50 -7.79 -5.39
CA TYR A 113 -8.61 -7.19 -6.11
C TYR A 113 -8.46 -5.68 -6.09
N ASP A 114 -8.94 -5.03 -7.15
CA ASP A 114 -9.03 -3.57 -7.27
C ASP A 114 -7.65 -2.86 -7.31
N GLY A 115 -7.63 -1.53 -7.31
CA GLY A 115 -6.42 -0.72 -7.36
C GLY A 115 -5.67 -0.68 -8.70
N THR A 116 -6.22 -1.24 -9.78
CA THR A 116 -5.56 -1.29 -11.11
C THR A 116 -5.74 -0.03 -11.95
N ASN A 117 -6.41 0.99 -11.41
CA ASN A 117 -6.55 2.30 -12.02
C ASN A 117 -5.86 3.33 -11.12
N TYR A 118 -5.28 4.35 -11.74
CA TYR A 118 -4.77 5.50 -11.00
C TYR A 118 -5.89 6.14 -10.19
N GLN A 119 -5.62 6.34 -8.91
CA GLN A 119 -6.47 7.09 -8.01
C GLN A 119 -5.66 8.20 -7.35
N ARG A 120 -6.30 9.35 -7.13
CA ARG A 120 -5.67 10.45 -6.42
C ARG A 120 -5.52 10.12 -4.94
N ILE A 121 -4.36 10.45 -4.39
CA ILE A 121 -4.08 10.36 -2.96
C ILE A 121 -4.38 11.72 -2.33
N GLU A 122 -5.31 11.72 -1.37
CA GLU A 122 -5.70 12.89 -0.61
C GLU A 122 -5.13 12.81 0.82
N ASN A 123 -5.28 13.89 1.58
CA ASN A 123 -4.93 13.94 3.02
C ASN A 123 -5.89 13.14 3.92
N ILE A 124 -6.97 12.58 3.35
CA ILE A 124 -7.94 11.72 4.01
C ILE A 124 -7.71 10.28 3.55
N SER A 125 -7.77 9.33 4.50
CA SER A 125 -7.67 7.90 4.21
C SER A 125 -8.75 7.46 3.21
N SER A 126 -8.31 6.80 2.16
CA SER A 126 -9.18 6.28 1.11
C SER A 126 -8.84 4.83 0.80
N TYR A 127 -9.84 4.06 0.41
CA TYR A 127 -9.64 2.68 -0.03
C TYR A 127 -8.74 2.62 -1.25
N PHE A 128 -7.76 1.72 -1.26
CA PHE A 128 -6.90 1.49 -2.42
C PHE A 128 -7.18 0.14 -3.08
N PHE A 129 -6.89 -0.94 -2.37
CA PHE A 129 -7.16 -2.29 -2.86
C PHE A 129 -7.28 -3.26 -1.69
N ARG A 130 -7.69 -4.49 -1.98
CA ARG A 130 -7.84 -5.54 -0.97
C ARG A 130 -7.30 -6.85 -1.47
N GLY A 131 -7.07 -7.75 -0.54
CA GLY A 131 -6.63 -9.09 -0.86
C GLY A 131 -6.94 -10.07 0.23
N LYS A 132 -6.38 -11.27 0.05
CA LYS A 132 -6.43 -12.31 1.05
C LYS A 132 -5.18 -13.17 1.00
N GLY A 133 -4.82 -13.71 2.15
CA GLY A 133 -3.59 -14.48 2.34
C GLY A 133 -2.35 -13.59 2.24
N GLN A 134 -1.18 -14.21 2.35
CA GLN A 134 0.08 -13.50 2.19
C GLN A 134 0.37 -13.24 0.71
N ILE A 135 0.81 -12.02 0.41
CA ILE A 135 1.23 -11.60 -0.92
C ILE A 135 2.48 -10.75 -0.78
N THR A 136 3.52 -11.07 -1.54
CA THR A 136 4.79 -10.33 -1.57
C THR A 136 4.98 -9.60 -2.89
N GLU A 137 5.80 -8.56 -2.89
CA GLU A 137 6.25 -7.84 -4.10
C GLU A 137 5.08 -7.36 -4.99
N ILE A 138 4.02 -6.81 -4.38
CA ILE A 138 2.95 -6.13 -5.10
C ILE A 138 3.54 -4.83 -5.66
N PRO A 139 3.68 -4.69 -6.99
CA PRO A 139 4.26 -3.49 -7.57
C PRO A 139 3.27 -2.34 -7.53
N ILE A 140 3.71 -1.22 -6.98
CA ILE A 140 2.99 0.05 -6.83
C ILE A 140 3.72 1.10 -7.66
N GLN A 141 2.96 1.87 -8.43
CA GLN A 141 3.46 2.99 -9.22
C GLN A 141 2.76 4.27 -8.80
N ILE A 142 3.46 5.39 -8.98
CA ILE A 142 2.98 6.71 -8.65
C ILE A 142 3.02 7.59 -9.90
N ARG A 143 2.06 8.48 -10.01
CA ARG A 143 2.02 9.52 -11.05
C ARG A 143 1.83 10.88 -10.42
N LEU A 144 2.57 11.86 -10.93
CA LEU A 144 2.37 13.28 -10.65
C LEU A 144 1.64 13.91 -11.83
N SER A 145 0.67 14.76 -11.56
CA SER A 145 0.01 15.60 -12.57
C SER A 145 -0.25 17.00 -12.04
N GLY A 146 -0.56 17.94 -12.95
CA GLY A 146 -0.78 19.35 -12.58
C GLY A 146 0.50 20.17 -12.40
N LEU A 147 1.67 19.63 -12.79
CA LEU A 147 2.94 20.38 -12.76
C LEU A 147 2.91 21.54 -13.77
N SER A 148 3.41 22.70 -13.34
CA SER A 148 3.42 23.94 -14.14
C SER A 148 4.54 24.89 -13.70
N ILE A 149 4.94 25.82 -14.58
CA ILE A 149 5.98 26.84 -14.32
C ILE A 149 5.63 27.73 -13.12
N VAL A 150 4.34 27.94 -12.85
CA VAL A 150 3.88 28.83 -11.77
C VAL A 150 4.26 28.34 -10.37
N HIS A 151 4.52 27.04 -10.22
CA HIS A 151 4.98 26.43 -8.97
C HIS A 151 6.39 26.88 -8.58
N GLY A 152 7.18 27.41 -9.52
CA GLY A 152 8.55 27.85 -9.30
C GLY A 152 9.54 26.70 -9.03
N ALA A 153 10.82 27.06 -8.92
CA ALA A 153 11.88 26.11 -8.58
C ALA A 153 11.94 25.93 -7.06
N LYS A 154 11.30 24.86 -6.57
CA LYS A 154 11.27 24.50 -5.15
C LYS A 154 11.17 22.98 -5.00
N ASP A 155 11.68 22.47 -3.89
CA ASP A 155 11.51 21.07 -3.51
C ASP A 155 10.12 20.86 -2.90
N TYR A 156 9.46 19.80 -3.35
CA TYR A 156 8.16 19.35 -2.86
C TYR A 156 8.30 18.00 -2.16
N GLU A 157 7.70 17.87 -0.99
CA GLU A 157 7.83 16.71 -0.13
C GLU A 157 6.48 16.35 0.51
N THR A 158 6.11 15.07 0.44
CA THR A 158 4.91 14.51 1.07
C THR A 158 5.16 13.05 1.43
N ASN A 159 4.55 12.60 2.52
CA ASN A 159 4.61 11.20 2.93
C ASN A 159 3.38 10.44 2.43
N VAL A 160 3.58 9.37 1.67
CA VAL A 160 2.50 8.44 1.32
C VAL A 160 2.41 7.37 2.39
N ILE A 161 1.23 7.25 3.01
CA ILE A 161 0.98 6.35 4.12
C ILE A 161 -0.01 5.28 3.66
N LEU A 162 0.47 4.03 3.68
CA LEU A 162 -0.32 2.84 3.41
C LEU A 162 -0.68 2.17 4.75
N THR A 163 -1.98 2.00 5.00
CA THR A 163 -2.48 1.35 6.21
C THR A 163 -3.19 0.06 5.85
N VAL A 164 -2.75 -1.05 6.42
CA VAL A 164 -3.45 -2.34 6.29
C VAL A 164 -4.48 -2.51 7.40
N TYR A 165 -5.65 -3.00 7.05
CA TYR A 165 -6.69 -3.40 7.99
C TYR A 165 -7.06 -4.86 7.77
N ASP A 166 -7.34 -5.54 8.87
CA ASP A 166 -7.99 -6.84 8.87
C ASP A 166 -9.47 -6.66 8.52
N ASP A 167 -10.01 -7.51 7.64
CA ASP A 167 -11.39 -7.43 7.11
C ASP A 167 -12.20 -8.71 7.39
#